data_AF-A0A2N0ZMX1-F1
#
_entry.id   AF-A0A2N0ZMX1-F1
#
_cell.length_a   1.000
_cell.length_b   1.000
_cell.length_c   1.000
_cell.angle_alpha   90.00
_cell.angle_beta   90.00
_cell.angle_gamma   90.00
#
_symmetry.space_group_name_H-M   'P 1'
#
loop_
_entity.id
_entity.type
_entity.pdbx_description
1 polymer ?
#
loop_
_entity_poly.entity_id
_entity_poly.type
_entity_poly.pdbx_seq_one_letter_code
_entity_poly.pdbx_strand_id
1 'polypeptide(L)'
;MNWDEIRKEFETSKTTLKALAEKHDVKIGTLKSRKSREGWSRDPTKKDATKKMKVATPEKKGAPRNRSGNPAPKNQFTKRNKASEKHGFFSKFLPAETLEIIEQMEERSPADLIHDQIQIQYAAILRAQNIMHVESKNEMIKELKKAKYEYHEIPKDQGGGVEKNVTEEEYEFQFAWDRHATLLNAQSRAMSELRSLIKQFLDMAHEDDERRIKIEQMRLNVDKTKAEIEKISNDDKNGAPPVINIVDAWSDDDE
;
A
#
# COMPACT_ATOMS: atom_id res chain seq x y z
N MET A 1 -70.67 -10.87 6.78
CA MET A 1 -69.43 -11.60 7.09
C MET A 1 -68.92 -11.14 8.44
N ASN A 2 -69.19 -11.88 9.53
CA ASN A 2 -68.79 -11.46 10.88
C ASN A 2 -67.41 -12.03 11.25
N TRP A 3 -66.36 -11.22 11.14
CA TRP A 3 -64.98 -11.66 11.37
C TRP A 3 -64.69 -11.94 12.85
N ASP A 4 -65.39 -11.27 13.77
CA ASP A 4 -65.23 -11.47 15.21
C ASP A 4 -65.75 -12.84 15.65
N GLU A 5 -66.80 -13.34 15.01
CA GLU A 5 -67.32 -14.70 15.23
C GLU A 5 -66.33 -15.76 14.73
N ILE A 6 -65.75 -15.56 13.55
CA ILE A 6 -64.75 -16.48 12.97
C ILE A 6 -63.50 -16.53 13.83
N ARG A 7 -63.06 -15.38 14.35
CA ARG A 7 -61.93 -15.29 15.28
C ARG A 7 -62.23 -16.04 16.58
N LYS A 8 -63.37 -15.76 17.21
CA LYS A 8 -63.79 -16.47 18.44
C LYS A 8 -63.88 -17.97 18.21
N GLU A 9 -64.42 -18.41 17.08
CA GLU A 9 -64.50 -19.83 16.74
C GLU A 9 -63.12 -20.45 16.51
N PHE A 10 -62.18 -19.73 15.89
CA PHE A 10 -60.79 -20.18 15.74
C PHE A 10 -60.07 -20.31 17.10
N GLU A 11 -60.25 -19.35 18.00
CA GLU A 11 -59.57 -19.31 19.29
C GLU A 11 -60.16 -20.31 20.30
N THR A 12 -61.47 -20.56 20.26
CA THR A 12 -62.17 -21.47 21.17
C THR A 12 -62.18 -22.93 20.70
N SER A 13 -62.31 -23.17 19.39
CA SER A 13 -62.46 -24.54 18.87
C SER A 13 -61.12 -25.11 18.38
N LYS A 14 -60.96 -26.43 18.48
CA LYS A 14 -59.80 -27.15 17.92
C LYS A 14 -59.95 -27.45 16.42
N THR A 15 -60.74 -26.67 15.68
CA THR A 15 -60.96 -26.86 14.24
C THR A 15 -59.75 -26.43 13.41
N THR A 16 -59.60 -26.99 12.21
CA THR A 16 -58.53 -26.57 11.29
C THR A 16 -58.97 -25.34 10.49
N LEU A 17 -58.02 -24.51 10.06
CA LEU A 17 -58.29 -23.34 9.22
C LEU A 17 -59.01 -23.70 7.91
N LYS A 18 -58.86 -24.94 7.43
CA LYS A 18 -59.55 -25.44 6.23
C LYS A 18 -61.04 -25.69 6.51
N ALA A 19 -61.36 -26.34 7.62
CA ALA A 19 -62.75 -26.58 8.02
C ALA A 19 -63.49 -25.27 8.36
N LEU A 20 -62.81 -24.31 8.99
CA LEU A 20 -63.36 -22.99 9.27
C LEU A 20 -63.64 -22.18 8.00
N ALA A 21 -62.76 -22.32 6.99
CA ALA A 21 -62.94 -21.71 5.68
C ALA A 21 -64.16 -22.28 4.93
N GLU A 22 -64.36 -23.60 4.96
CA GLU A 22 -65.53 -24.26 4.35
C GLU A 22 -66.84 -23.91 5.06
N LYS A 23 -66.84 -23.82 6.40
CA LYS A 23 -68.04 -23.48 7.20
C LYS A 23 -68.56 -22.07 6.96
N HIS A 24 -67.64 -21.12 6.75
CA HIS A 24 -67.98 -19.70 6.55
C HIS A 24 -67.95 -19.27 5.08
N ASP A 25 -67.79 -20.21 4.13
CA ASP A 25 -67.66 -19.95 2.69
C ASP A 25 -66.58 -18.90 2.35
N VAL A 26 -65.41 -19.01 2.99
CA VAL A 26 -64.27 -18.10 2.81
C VAL A 26 -63.12 -18.82 2.16
N LYS A 27 -62.43 -18.16 1.22
CA LYS A 27 -61.15 -18.65 0.71
C LYS A 27 -60.13 -18.78 1.84
N ILE A 28 -59.52 -19.96 1.98
CA ILE A 28 -58.51 -20.25 3.02
C ILE A 28 -57.35 -19.24 3.06
N GLY A 29 -56.98 -18.66 1.90
CA GLY A 29 -55.94 -17.62 1.81
C GLY A 29 -56.31 -16.33 2.55
N THR A 30 -57.57 -15.92 2.45
CA THR A 30 -58.11 -14.73 3.15
C THR A 30 -58.07 -14.93 4.66
N LEU A 31 -58.43 -16.14 5.11
CA LEU A 31 -58.43 -16.54 6.52
C LEU A 31 -57.01 -16.56 7.10
N LYS A 32 -56.03 -17.08 6.35
CA LYS A 32 -54.59 -17.05 6.73
C LYS A 32 -54.05 -15.61 6.84
N SER A 33 -54.40 -14.74 5.89
CA SER A 33 -53.96 -13.34 5.90
C SER A 33 -54.52 -12.57 7.08
N ARG A 34 -55.83 -12.70 7.35
CA ARG A 34 -56.50 -12.08 8.50
C ARG A 34 -55.95 -12.57 9.84
N LYS A 35 -55.80 -13.89 10.01
CA LYS A 35 -55.18 -14.50 11.18
C LYS A 35 -53.79 -13.90 11.49
N SER A 36 -53.00 -13.64 10.45
CA SER A 36 -51.67 -13.02 10.60
C SER A 36 -51.73 -11.53 10.91
N ARG A 37 -52.64 -10.76 10.29
CA ARG A 37 -52.76 -9.31 10.46
C ARG A 37 -53.37 -8.91 11.81
N GLU A 38 -54.29 -9.73 12.31
CA GLU A 38 -55.06 -9.48 13.53
C GLU A 38 -54.56 -10.30 14.72
N GLY A 39 -53.46 -11.04 14.55
CA GLY A 39 -52.77 -11.72 15.64
C GLY A 39 -53.59 -12.81 16.34
N TRP A 40 -54.40 -13.58 15.61
CA TRP A 40 -55.24 -14.61 16.24
C TRP A 40 -54.36 -15.73 16.82
N SER A 41 -54.49 -15.98 18.11
CA SER A 41 -53.69 -16.96 18.85
C SER A 41 -54.57 -18.11 19.36
N ARG A 42 -54.15 -19.34 19.11
CA ARG A 42 -54.69 -20.54 19.76
C ARG A 42 -53.53 -21.32 20.34
N ASP A 43 -53.74 -21.98 21.48
CA ASP A 43 -52.76 -22.87 22.08
C ASP A 43 -52.20 -23.84 21.03
N PRO A 44 -50.86 -23.94 20.93
CA PRO A 44 -50.24 -24.78 19.93
C PRO A 44 -50.67 -26.23 20.16
N THR A 45 -51.33 -26.83 19.16
CA THR A 45 -51.52 -28.27 19.11
C THR A 45 -50.17 -28.95 19.30
N LYS A 46 -50.02 -29.78 20.34
CA LYS A 46 -48.84 -30.64 20.57
C LYS A 46 -48.47 -31.31 19.25
N LYS A 47 -47.44 -30.80 18.57
CA LYS A 47 -46.85 -31.45 17.39
C LYS A 47 -46.01 -32.60 17.93
N ASP A 48 -46.47 -33.83 17.73
CA ASP A 48 -45.74 -35.04 18.14
C ASP A 48 -44.49 -35.31 17.26
N ALA A 49 -44.21 -34.42 16.29
CA ALA A 49 -43.13 -34.56 15.31
C ALA A 49 -41.73 -34.11 15.79
N THR A 50 -41.55 -33.76 17.08
CA THR A 50 -40.23 -33.35 17.62
C THR A 50 -39.77 -34.21 18.80
N LYS A 51 -40.04 -35.52 18.78
CA LYS A 51 -39.31 -36.46 19.65
C LYS A 51 -38.10 -37.02 18.89
N LYS A 52 -36.97 -36.33 18.97
CA LYS A 52 -35.67 -36.92 18.57
C LYS A 52 -35.31 -38.00 19.60
N MET A 53 -35.66 -39.26 19.35
CA MET A 53 -35.09 -40.37 20.12
C MET A 53 -33.59 -40.43 19.82
N LYS A 54 -32.75 -40.09 20.83
CA LYS A 54 -31.31 -40.35 20.77
C LYS A 54 -31.11 -41.85 20.95
N VAL A 55 -30.85 -42.57 19.87
CA VAL A 55 -30.61 -44.04 19.86
C VAL A 55 -29.13 -44.40 20.04
N ALA A 56 -28.27 -43.44 20.41
CA ALA A 56 -26.87 -43.71 20.71
C ALA A 56 -26.73 -44.12 22.18
N THR A 57 -26.69 -45.43 22.42
CA THR A 57 -26.20 -46.00 23.68
C THR A 57 -24.75 -45.51 23.88
N PRO A 58 -24.40 -44.86 24.99
CA PRO A 58 -23.00 -44.49 25.23
C PRO A 58 -22.21 -45.76 25.56
N GLU A 59 -21.40 -46.23 24.60
CA GLU A 59 -20.35 -47.20 24.87
C GLU A 59 -19.46 -46.68 26.00
N LYS A 60 -19.19 -47.53 26.99
CA LYS A 60 -18.24 -47.24 28.07
C LYS A 60 -16.85 -47.03 27.44
N LYS A 61 -16.47 -45.77 27.19
CA LYS A 61 -15.10 -45.42 26.83
C LYS A 61 -14.19 -45.85 27.97
N GLY A 62 -13.36 -46.88 27.70
CA GLY A 62 -12.17 -47.15 28.49
C GLY A 62 -11.30 -45.90 28.60
N ALA A 63 -10.50 -45.84 29.65
CA ALA A 63 -9.64 -44.70 30.01
C ALA A 63 -8.96 -44.06 28.79
N PRO A 64 -8.82 -42.73 28.73
CA PRO A 64 -8.17 -42.05 27.62
C PRO A 64 -6.73 -42.58 27.49
N ARG A 65 -6.48 -43.33 26.41
CA ARG A 65 -5.11 -43.64 25.99
C ARG A 65 -4.44 -42.29 25.69
N ASN A 66 -3.50 -41.89 26.54
CA ASN A 66 -2.55 -40.83 26.24
C ASN A 66 -1.84 -41.20 24.93
N ARG A 67 -2.30 -40.63 23.82
CA ARG A 67 -1.48 -40.54 22.60
C ARG A 67 -0.40 -39.53 22.92
N SER A 68 0.71 -39.99 23.50
CA SER A 68 1.96 -39.27 23.40
C SER A 68 2.34 -39.27 21.91
N GLY A 69 1.82 -38.29 21.18
CA GLY A 69 2.40 -37.93 19.89
C GLY A 69 3.89 -37.72 20.11
N ASN A 70 4.71 -38.20 19.17
CA ASN A 70 6.15 -38.00 19.21
C ASN A 70 6.44 -36.52 19.53
N PRO A 71 7.14 -36.19 20.64
CA PRO A 71 7.37 -34.80 21.04
C PRO A 71 8.18 -34.00 20.02
N ALA A 72 8.86 -34.67 19.08
CA ALA A 72 9.55 -34.05 17.95
C ALA A 72 9.36 -34.88 16.66
N PRO A 73 8.24 -34.70 15.92
CA PRO A 73 8.12 -35.33 14.61
C PRO A 73 9.18 -34.76 13.67
N LYS A 74 10.12 -35.59 13.19
CA LYS A 74 10.98 -35.19 12.08
C LYS A 74 10.09 -34.84 10.89
N ASN A 75 10.17 -33.61 10.42
CA ASN A 75 9.36 -33.12 9.32
C ASN A 75 9.74 -33.88 8.03
N GLN A 76 8.98 -34.92 7.68
CA GLN A 76 9.22 -35.75 6.49
C GLN A 76 8.87 -35.02 5.18
N PHE A 77 8.23 -33.85 5.27
CA PHE A 77 7.85 -33.01 4.13
C PHE A 77 8.74 -31.77 4.04
N THR A 78 10.06 -31.95 3.90
CA THR A 78 11.01 -30.84 3.77
C THR A 78 10.81 -29.97 2.52
N LYS A 79 10.04 -30.44 1.53
CA LYS A 79 9.85 -29.76 0.23
C LYS A 79 8.41 -29.40 -0.14
N ARG A 80 7.39 -29.80 0.64
CA ARG A 80 5.99 -29.82 0.14
C ARG A 80 4.95 -29.07 0.96
N ASN A 81 5.32 -28.34 2.01
CA ASN A 81 4.36 -27.49 2.72
C ASN A 81 4.81 -26.02 2.78
N LYS A 82 5.00 -25.43 1.59
CA LYS A 82 5.11 -23.96 1.43
C LYS A 82 3.76 -23.30 1.14
N ALA A 83 2.67 -24.07 1.12
CA ALA A 83 1.34 -23.58 0.78
C ALA A 83 0.74 -22.62 1.84
N SER A 84 1.40 -22.53 3.01
CA SER A 84 1.01 -21.66 4.14
C SER A 84 2.12 -20.70 4.53
N GLU A 85 3.10 -20.42 3.67
CA GLU A 85 3.99 -19.27 3.87
C GLU A 85 3.18 -17.99 3.64
N LYS A 86 3.38 -16.97 4.49
CA LYS A 86 2.60 -15.71 4.50
C LYS A 86 2.40 -15.07 3.12
N HIS A 87 3.34 -15.27 2.21
CA HIS A 87 3.35 -14.67 0.87
C HIS A 87 3.06 -15.66 -0.27
N GLY A 88 2.56 -16.86 0.04
CA GLY A 88 1.95 -17.80 -0.90
C GLY A 88 2.71 -18.04 -2.21
N PHE A 89 2.18 -17.52 -3.33
CA PHE A 89 2.72 -17.71 -4.67
C PHE A 89 4.07 -17.00 -4.89
N PHE A 90 4.24 -15.81 -4.32
CA PHE A 90 5.40 -14.95 -4.57
C PHE A 90 6.66 -15.41 -3.84
N SER A 91 6.54 -16.16 -2.74
CA SER A 91 7.70 -16.67 -1.99
C SER A 91 8.58 -17.65 -2.78
N LYS A 92 8.07 -18.14 -3.91
CA LYS A 92 8.83 -19.00 -4.83
C LYS A 92 9.80 -18.23 -5.72
N PHE A 93 9.55 -16.94 -5.92
CA PHE A 93 10.25 -16.14 -6.93
C PHE A 93 10.92 -14.90 -6.36
N LEU A 94 10.44 -14.39 -5.21
CA LEU A 94 10.94 -13.16 -4.62
C LEU A 94 11.77 -13.42 -3.34
N PRO A 95 12.84 -12.66 -3.11
CA PRO A 95 13.57 -12.64 -1.84
C PRO A 95 12.68 -12.25 -0.66
N ALA A 96 13.07 -12.67 0.55
CA ALA A 96 12.31 -12.39 1.77
C ALA A 96 12.06 -10.89 2.01
N GLU A 97 13.07 -10.04 1.74
CA GLU A 97 12.96 -8.58 1.87
C GLU A 97 11.86 -8.00 0.95
N THR A 98 11.77 -8.51 -0.29
CA THR A 98 10.74 -8.06 -1.25
C THR A 98 9.35 -8.50 -0.83
N LEU A 99 9.23 -9.68 -0.20
CA LEU A 99 7.96 -10.18 0.30
C LEU A 99 7.43 -9.35 1.47
N GLU A 100 8.32 -8.93 2.36
CA GLU A 100 7.98 -8.03 3.48
C GLU A 100 7.44 -6.68 2.97
N ILE A 101 8.06 -6.13 1.93
CA ILE A 101 7.58 -4.91 1.26
C ILE A 101 6.16 -5.11 0.70
N ILE A 102 5.90 -6.24 0.04
CA ILE A 102 4.57 -6.52 -0.54
C ILE A 102 3.51 -6.67 0.55
N GLU A 103 3.81 -7.34 1.67
CA GLU A 103 2.87 -7.47 2.81
C GLU A 103 2.53 -6.07 3.38
N GLN A 104 3.54 -5.21 3.57
CA GLN A 104 3.32 -3.83 4.02
C GLN A 104 2.53 -2.98 3.00
N MET A 105 2.63 -3.28 1.71
CA MET A 105 1.86 -2.60 0.66
C MET A 105 0.40 -3.07 0.60
N GLU A 106 0.11 -4.34 0.87
CA GLU A 106 -1.26 -4.88 0.84
C GLU A 106 -2.16 -4.24 1.91
N GLU A 107 -1.58 -3.77 3.02
CA GLU A 107 -2.31 -3.07 4.08
C GLU A 107 -2.64 -1.61 3.73
N ARG A 108 -2.06 -1.06 2.66
CA ARG A 108 -2.22 0.34 2.25
C ARG A 108 -3.25 0.49 1.15
N SER A 109 -4.03 1.58 1.21
CA SER A 109 -4.93 1.92 0.12
C SER A 109 -4.17 2.42 -1.11
N PRO A 110 -4.75 2.35 -2.31
CA PRO A 110 -4.13 2.91 -3.51
C PRO A 110 -3.78 4.40 -3.38
N ALA A 111 -4.57 5.17 -2.64
CA ALA A 111 -4.28 6.58 -2.35
C ALA A 111 -3.05 6.74 -1.44
N ASP A 112 -2.89 5.86 -0.45
CA ASP A 112 -1.72 5.86 0.45
C ASP A 112 -0.44 5.59 -0.33
N LEU A 113 -0.45 4.62 -1.24
CA LEU A 113 0.70 4.28 -2.07
C LEU A 113 1.14 5.44 -2.98
N ILE A 114 0.17 6.15 -3.58
CA ILE A 114 0.49 7.35 -4.39
C ILE A 114 1.05 8.46 -3.49
N HIS A 115 0.49 8.65 -2.30
CA HIS A 115 1.00 9.63 -1.35
C HIS A 115 2.45 9.32 -0.93
N ASP A 116 2.76 8.05 -0.62
CA ASP A 116 4.14 7.64 -0.30
C ASP A 116 5.08 7.90 -1.47
N GLN A 117 4.65 7.59 -2.69
CA GLN A 117 5.43 7.86 -3.90
C GLN A 117 5.69 9.37 -4.09
N ILE A 118 4.69 10.23 -3.82
CA ILE A 118 4.85 11.69 -3.85
C ILE A 118 5.92 12.12 -2.85
N GLN A 119 5.88 11.60 -1.63
CA GLN A 119 6.86 11.95 -0.58
C GLN A 119 8.28 11.52 -0.96
N ILE A 120 8.44 10.29 -1.44
CA ILE A 120 9.74 9.76 -1.89
C ILE A 120 10.28 10.61 -3.04
N GLN A 121 9.45 10.91 -4.04
CA GLN A 121 9.85 11.71 -5.19
C GLN A 121 10.25 13.13 -4.79
N TYR A 122 9.47 13.77 -3.91
CA TYR A 122 9.78 15.10 -3.40
C TYR A 122 11.09 15.13 -2.61
N ALA A 123 11.30 14.15 -1.72
CA ALA A 123 12.54 14.01 -0.97
C ALA A 123 13.76 13.75 -1.89
N ALA A 124 13.58 12.93 -2.94
CA ALA A 124 14.62 12.69 -3.93
C ALA A 124 15.00 13.97 -4.69
N ILE A 125 14.03 14.83 -5.04
CA ILE A 125 14.27 16.12 -5.68
C ILE A 125 15.07 17.05 -4.75
N LEU A 126 14.70 17.16 -3.47
CA LEU A 126 15.41 17.99 -2.50
C LEU A 126 16.85 17.49 -2.28
N ARG A 127 17.03 16.17 -2.15
CA ARG A 127 18.36 15.57 -2.02
C ARG A 127 19.20 15.81 -3.27
N ALA A 128 18.61 15.67 -4.46
CA ALA A 128 19.28 15.89 -5.73
C ALA A 128 19.71 17.36 -5.90
N GLN A 129 18.89 18.31 -5.44
CA GLN A 129 19.23 19.73 -5.38
C GLN A 129 20.51 19.97 -4.57
N ASN A 130 20.61 19.36 -3.38
CA ASN A 130 21.79 19.51 -2.52
C ASN A 130 23.05 18.91 -3.15
N ILE A 131 22.94 17.74 -3.79
CA ILE A 131 24.10 17.05 -4.39
C ILE A 131 24.58 17.76 -5.66
N MET A 132 23.64 18.23 -6.48
CA MET A 132 23.96 18.86 -7.77
C MET A 132 24.15 20.37 -7.69
N HIS A 133 24.10 20.95 -6.49
CA HIS A 133 24.33 22.37 -6.27
C HIS A 133 25.69 22.79 -6.84
N VAL A 134 25.71 23.93 -7.52
CA VAL A 134 26.91 24.54 -8.10
C VAL A 134 27.15 25.83 -7.35
N GLU A 135 28.29 25.93 -6.65
CA GLU A 135 28.62 27.07 -5.79
C GLU A 135 29.16 28.26 -6.59
N SER A 136 29.82 27.99 -7.71
CA SER A 136 30.49 29.03 -8.50
C SER A 136 30.48 28.73 -9.99
N LYS A 137 30.42 29.78 -10.81
CA LYS A 137 30.51 29.70 -12.28
C LYS A 137 31.78 29.00 -12.77
N ASN A 138 32.88 29.12 -12.02
CA ASN A 138 34.17 28.54 -12.37
C ASN A 138 34.41 27.17 -11.71
N GLU A 139 33.40 26.61 -11.04
CA GLU A 139 33.49 25.29 -10.44
C GLU A 139 33.65 24.23 -11.54
N MET A 140 34.59 23.31 -11.31
CA MET A 140 34.89 22.22 -12.22
C MET A 140 35.26 20.99 -11.40
N ILE A 141 34.52 19.90 -11.63
CA ILE A 141 34.85 18.60 -11.06
C ILE A 141 35.82 17.89 -12.03
N LYS A 142 36.89 17.35 -11.46
CA LYS A 142 37.88 16.54 -12.18
C LYS A 142 37.81 15.12 -11.65
N GLU A 143 37.47 14.16 -12.51
CA GLU A 143 37.51 12.74 -12.16
C GLU A 143 38.53 12.02 -13.04
N LEU A 144 39.35 11.15 -12.43
CA LEU A 144 40.31 10.33 -13.16
C LEU A 144 39.55 9.24 -13.90
N LYS A 145 39.45 9.36 -15.22
CA LYS A 145 38.75 8.41 -16.07
C LYS A 145 39.60 7.17 -16.34
N LYS A 146 40.89 7.38 -16.59
CA LYS A 146 41.82 6.32 -16.94
C LYS A 146 43.24 6.72 -16.59
N ALA A 147 44.00 5.80 -16.02
CA ALA A 147 45.45 5.95 -15.86
C ALA A 147 46.14 4.71 -16.43
N LYS A 148 47.16 4.94 -17.26
CA LYS A 148 48.07 3.89 -17.73
C LYS A 148 49.38 3.99 -16.96
N TYR A 149 49.88 2.82 -16.58
CA TYR A 149 51.11 2.70 -15.83
C TYR A 149 52.08 1.78 -16.56
N GLU A 150 53.33 2.18 -16.59
CA GLU A 150 54.43 1.37 -17.09
C GLU A 150 55.32 0.95 -15.91
N TYR A 151 55.82 -0.27 -15.98
CA TYR A 151 56.56 -0.91 -14.91
C TYR A 151 58.01 -1.07 -15.36
N HIS A 152 58.93 -0.35 -14.71
CA HIS A 152 60.36 -0.42 -15.02
C HIS A 152 61.08 -1.22 -13.95
N GLU A 153 61.91 -2.18 -14.36
CA GLU A 153 62.72 -2.94 -13.42
C GLU A 153 63.85 -2.06 -12.88
N ILE A 154 63.93 -1.96 -11.55
CA ILE A 154 65.01 -1.26 -10.86
C ILE A 154 66.24 -2.18 -10.85
N PRO A 155 67.41 -1.71 -11.30
CA PRO A 155 68.64 -2.48 -11.26
C PRO A 155 68.94 -3.00 -9.84
N LYS A 156 69.45 -4.24 -9.74
CA LYS A 156 69.74 -4.91 -8.45
C LYS A 156 70.68 -4.10 -7.54
N ASP A 157 71.52 -3.25 -8.12
CA ASP A 157 72.48 -2.40 -7.40
C ASP A 157 71.82 -1.26 -6.61
N GLN A 158 70.56 -0.90 -6.93
CA GLN A 158 69.77 0.14 -6.24
C GLN A 158 68.58 -0.44 -5.45
N GLY A 159 68.66 -1.71 -5.06
CA GLY A 159 67.71 -2.33 -4.13
C GLY A 159 66.74 -3.33 -4.76
N GLY A 160 66.71 -3.45 -6.09
CA GLY A 160 65.96 -4.48 -6.83
C GLY A 160 64.45 -4.42 -6.66
N GLY A 161 63.71 -4.19 -7.73
CA GLY A 161 62.25 -4.10 -7.69
C GLY A 161 61.64 -3.67 -9.01
N VAL A 162 60.36 -3.33 -9.00
CA VAL A 162 59.65 -2.79 -10.17
C VAL A 162 59.07 -1.43 -9.79
N GLU A 163 59.54 -0.37 -10.45
CA GLU A 163 59.05 0.98 -10.28
C GLU A 163 57.83 1.21 -11.17
N LYS A 164 56.74 1.71 -10.58
CA LYS A 164 55.50 2.03 -11.28
C LYS A 164 55.52 3.49 -11.68
N ASN A 165 55.68 3.77 -12.97
CA ASN A 165 55.61 5.12 -13.53
C ASN A 165 54.28 5.35 -14.24
N VAL A 166 53.75 6.57 -14.11
CA VAL A 166 52.50 6.98 -14.78
C VAL A 166 52.85 7.46 -16.18
N THR A 167 52.30 6.82 -17.21
CA THR A 167 52.59 7.16 -18.61
C THR A 167 51.55 8.14 -19.16
N GLU A 168 50.28 7.93 -18.83
CA GLU A 168 49.16 8.76 -19.30
C GLU A 168 48.03 8.78 -18.27
N GLU A 169 47.49 9.96 -17.96
CA GLU A 169 46.27 10.15 -17.17
C GLU A 169 45.22 10.89 -18.03
N GLU A 170 44.06 10.27 -18.21
CA GLU A 170 42.89 10.87 -18.84
C GLU A 170 41.90 11.30 -17.75
N TYR A 171 41.54 12.58 -17.75
CA TYR A 171 40.57 13.15 -16.82
C TYR A 171 39.25 13.45 -17.53
N GLU A 172 38.15 13.19 -16.85
CA GLU A 172 36.83 13.69 -17.22
C GLU A 172 36.55 14.97 -16.44
N PHE A 173 36.14 16.00 -17.17
CA PHE A 173 35.84 17.31 -16.62
C PHE A 173 34.34 17.57 -16.72
N GLN A 174 33.71 17.88 -15.59
CA GLN A 174 32.34 18.36 -15.56
C GLN A 174 32.34 19.83 -15.18
N PHE A 175 31.92 20.68 -16.10
CA PHE A 175 31.82 22.13 -15.90
C PHE A 175 30.54 22.51 -15.17
N ALA A 176 30.61 23.59 -14.38
CA ALA A 176 29.48 24.19 -13.67
C ALA A 176 28.21 24.36 -14.53
N TRP A 177 28.34 24.93 -15.74
CA TRP A 177 27.20 25.19 -16.62
C TRP A 177 26.56 23.92 -17.18
N ASP A 178 27.35 22.89 -17.46
CA ASP A 178 26.86 21.60 -17.98
C ASP A 178 26.12 20.80 -16.89
N ARG A 179 26.68 20.80 -15.67
CA ARG A 179 26.01 20.27 -14.47
C ARG A 179 24.70 21.00 -14.19
N HIS A 180 24.70 22.34 -14.29
CA HIS A 180 23.51 23.15 -14.09
C HIS A 180 22.43 22.86 -15.14
N ALA A 181 22.79 22.75 -16.42
CA ALA A 181 21.85 22.38 -17.48
C ALA A 181 21.28 20.95 -17.27
N THR A 182 22.13 20.01 -16.88
CA THR A 182 21.73 18.63 -16.56
C THR A 182 20.76 18.61 -15.37
N LEU A 183 21.05 19.38 -14.32
CA LEU A 183 20.19 19.55 -13.15
C LEU A 183 18.81 20.10 -13.54
N LEU A 184 18.75 21.19 -14.30
CA LEU A 184 17.49 21.81 -14.73
C LEU A 184 16.63 20.83 -15.54
N ASN A 185 17.26 20.09 -16.45
CA ASN A 185 16.56 19.07 -17.25
C ASN A 185 16.03 17.92 -16.38
N ALA A 186 16.84 17.42 -15.45
CA ALA A 186 16.43 16.37 -14.52
C ALA A 186 15.29 16.83 -13.60
N GLN A 187 15.40 18.05 -13.05
CA GLN A 187 14.36 18.66 -12.21
C GLN A 187 13.05 18.87 -12.97
N SER A 188 13.08 19.38 -14.19
CA SER A 188 11.87 19.60 -15.00
C SER A 188 11.08 18.31 -15.22
N ARG A 189 11.79 17.20 -15.48
CA ARG A 189 11.18 15.86 -15.61
C ARG A 189 10.61 15.38 -14.27
N ALA A 190 11.39 15.44 -13.20
CA ALA A 190 10.97 15.01 -11.87
C ALA A 190 9.77 15.82 -11.34
N MET A 191 9.73 17.12 -11.58
CA MET A 191 8.60 18.00 -11.24
C MET A 191 7.33 17.67 -12.04
N SER A 192 7.49 17.29 -13.31
CA SER A 192 6.36 16.89 -14.17
C SER A 192 5.72 15.59 -13.68
N GLU A 193 6.54 14.61 -13.29
CA GLU A 193 6.08 13.36 -12.67
C GLU A 193 5.40 13.62 -11.33
N LEU A 194 6.03 14.43 -10.46
CA LEU A 194 5.44 14.80 -9.16
C LEU A 194 4.07 15.46 -9.32
N ARG A 195 3.91 16.37 -10.29
CA ARG A 195 2.61 16.99 -10.60
C ARG A 195 1.57 15.96 -11.05
N SER A 196 1.97 14.98 -11.85
CA SER A 196 1.10 13.89 -12.30
C SER A 196 0.63 13.02 -11.12
N LEU A 197 1.56 12.65 -10.22
CA LEU A 197 1.26 11.90 -9.02
C LEU A 197 0.32 12.67 -8.07
N ILE A 198 0.59 13.96 -7.86
CA ILE A 198 -0.27 14.83 -7.06
C ILE A 198 -1.69 14.86 -7.62
N LYS A 199 -1.84 14.99 -8.95
CA LYS A 199 -3.16 14.93 -9.59
C LYS A 199 -3.85 13.59 -9.34
N GLN A 200 -3.15 12.48 -9.56
CA GLN A 200 -3.69 11.13 -9.32
C GLN A 200 -4.13 10.93 -7.87
N PHE A 201 -3.37 11.48 -6.91
CA PHE A 201 -3.76 11.46 -5.51
C PHE A 201 -5.04 12.26 -5.26
N LEU A 202 -5.13 13.50 -5.77
CA LEU A 202 -6.30 14.35 -5.57
C LEU A 202 -7.57 13.76 -6.20
N ASP A 203 -7.44 13.08 -7.34
CA ASP A 203 -8.57 12.41 -8.01
C ASP A 203 -9.10 11.21 -7.19
N MET A 204 -8.27 10.63 -6.32
CA MET A 204 -8.58 9.42 -5.55
C MET A 204 -8.89 9.68 -4.07
N ALA A 205 -8.27 10.70 -3.48
CA ALA A 205 -8.43 11.09 -2.09
C ALA A 205 -9.79 11.77 -1.88
N HIS A 206 -10.40 11.55 -0.71
CA HIS A 206 -11.61 12.27 -0.31
C HIS A 206 -11.32 13.77 -0.09
N GLU A 207 -12.36 14.61 -0.20
CA GLU A 207 -12.22 16.07 -0.08
C GLU A 207 -11.66 16.51 1.28
N ASP A 208 -12.03 15.80 2.36
CA ASP A 208 -11.61 16.08 3.73
C ASP A 208 -10.30 15.37 4.15
N ASP A 209 -9.56 14.78 3.19
CA ASP A 209 -8.30 14.12 3.51
C ASP A 209 -7.23 15.16 3.89
N GLU A 210 -6.78 15.14 5.15
CA GLU A 210 -5.78 16.05 5.71
C GLU A 210 -4.49 16.12 4.88
N ARG A 211 -4.15 15.04 4.16
CA ARG A 211 -2.95 14.97 3.31
C ARG A 211 -3.04 15.90 2.10
N ARG A 212 -4.23 16.31 1.68
CA ARG A 212 -4.42 17.27 0.58
C ARG A 212 -3.74 18.59 0.86
N ILE A 213 -3.78 19.09 2.11
CA ILE A 213 -3.13 20.34 2.51
C ILE A 213 -1.62 20.25 2.29
N LYS A 214 -1.01 19.16 2.75
CA LYS A 214 0.43 18.92 2.60
C LYS A 214 0.85 18.78 1.14
N ILE A 215 0.03 18.10 0.33
CA ILE A 215 0.26 17.95 -1.10
C ILE A 215 0.09 19.28 -1.85
N GLU A 216 -0.87 20.11 -1.44
CA GLU A 216 -1.05 21.44 -2.01
C GLU A 216 0.16 22.33 -1.72
N GLN A 217 0.71 22.28 -0.50
CA GLN A 217 1.96 22.97 -0.17
C GLN A 217 3.13 22.50 -1.05
N MET A 218 3.29 21.18 -1.25
CA MET A 218 4.31 20.63 -2.16
C MET A 218 4.11 21.13 -3.59
N ARG A 219 2.86 21.14 -4.08
CA ARG A 219 2.53 21.65 -5.42
C ARG A 219 2.90 23.13 -5.56
N LEU A 220 2.57 23.96 -4.58
CA LEU A 220 2.92 25.38 -4.60
C LEU A 220 4.44 25.60 -4.63
N ASN A 221 5.20 24.81 -3.88
CA ASN A 221 6.66 24.84 -3.92
C ASN A 221 7.20 24.45 -5.30
N VAL A 222 6.62 23.43 -5.94
CA VAL A 222 6.98 23.03 -7.32
C VAL A 222 6.65 24.13 -8.33
N ASP A 223 5.48 24.77 -8.21
CA ASP A 223 5.09 25.86 -9.11
C ASP A 223 5.96 27.11 -8.90
N LYS A 224 6.33 27.43 -7.65
CA LYS A 224 7.28 28.52 -7.33
C LYS A 224 8.66 28.25 -7.92
N THR A 225 9.22 27.07 -7.68
CA THR A 225 10.56 26.70 -8.20
C THR A 225 10.58 26.70 -9.73
N LYS A 226 9.51 26.24 -10.39
CA LYS A 226 9.40 26.34 -11.85
C LYS A 226 9.37 27.81 -12.32
N ALA A 227 8.60 28.67 -11.65
CA ALA A 227 8.55 30.09 -12.00
C ALA A 227 9.91 30.78 -11.79
N GLU A 228 10.67 30.39 -10.77
CA GLU A 228 12.05 30.84 -10.57
C GLU A 228 12.95 30.37 -11.70
N ILE A 229 12.88 29.10 -12.10
CA ILE A 229 13.62 28.56 -13.25
C ILE A 229 13.28 29.31 -14.55
N GLU A 230 12.00 29.59 -14.80
CA GLU A 230 11.56 30.35 -15.98
C GLU A 230 12.06 31.80 -15.95
N LYS A 231 12.16 32.43 -14.78
CA LYS A 231 12.79 33.75 -14.64
C LYS A 231 14.29 33.68 -14.94
N ILE A 232 14.99 32.69 -14.40
CA ILE A 232 16.41 32.46 -14.65
C ILE A 232 16.67 32.27 -16.15
N SER A 233 15.87 31.46 -16.82
CA SER A 233 15.97 31.22 -18.26
C SER A 233 15.68 32.46 -19.11
N ASN A 234 14.92 33.43 -18.60
CA ASN A 234 14.61 34.69 -19.31
C ASN A 234 15.61 35.81 -19.04
N ASP A 235 16.29 35.80 -17.88
CA ASP A 235 17.33 36.76 -17.50
C ASP A 235 18.70 36.50 -18.18
N ASP A 236 18.83 35.43 -18.97
CA ASP A 236 19.96 35.21 -19.88
C ASP A 236 20.13 36.30 -20.97
N LYS A 237 19.23 37.30 -21.02
CA LYS A 237 19.48 38.53 -21.79
C LYS A 237 20.40 39.54 -21.08
N ASN A 238 20.66 39.40 -19.78
CA ASN A 238 21.45 40.35 -18.98
C ASN A 238 22.42 39.67 -17.99
N GLY A 239 23.22 38.70 -18.43
CA GLY A 239 24.59 38.44 -17.95
C GLY A 239 24.95 38.27 -16.46
N ALA A 240 24.00 38.23 -15.52
CA ALA A 240 24.25 38.07 -14.09
C ALA A 240 23.75 36.70 -13.59
N PRO A 241 24.53 35.95 -12.78
CA PRO A 241 24.11 34.65 -12.28
C PRO A 241 22.97 34.81 -11.25
N PRO A 242 22.00 33.89 -11.24
CA PRO A 242 20.85 33.97 -10.35
C PRO A 242 21.25 33.62 -8.91
N VAL A 243 20.80 34.45 -7.96
CA VAL A 243 20.85 34.16 -6.52
C VAL A 243 19.49 33.61 -6.11
N ILE A 244 19.43 32.35 -5.70
CA ILE A 244 18.21 31.71 -5.21
C ILE A 244 18.25 31.69 -3.69
N ASN A 245 17.39 32.50 -3.05
CA ASN A 245 17.16 32.41 -1.60
C ASN A 245 16.12 31.32 -1.32
N ILE A 246 16.60 30.15 -0.92
CA ILE A 246 15.74 29.09 -0.38
C ILE A 246 15.48 29.44 1.09
N VAL A 247 14.25 29.80 1.42
CA VAL A 247 13.83 29.92 2.82
C VAL A 247 13.63 28.49 3.33
N ASP A 248 14.56 28.02 4.14
CA ASP A 248 14.42 26.76 4.86
C ASP A 248 13.34 26.96 5.93
N ALA A 249 12.20 26.29 5.77
CA ALA A 249 11.09 26.34 6.72
C ALA A 249 11.05 25.11 7.64
N TRP A 250 12.17 24.37 7.73
CA TRP A 250 12.36 23.28 8.71
C TRP A 250 13.45 23.59 9.73
N SER A 251 13.74 24.88 9.95
CA SER A 251 14.27 25.31 11.24
C SER A 251 13.14 25.16 12.25
N ASP A 252 13.24 24.14 13.12
CA ASP A 252 12.50 24.10 14.37
C ASP A 252 12.87 25.35 15.17
N ASP A 253 12.07 26.42 15.03
CA ASP A 253 11.99 27.46 16.04
C ASP A 253 11.24 26.88 17.25
N ASP A 254 11.95 26.06 18.01
CA ASP A 254 11.67 25.73 19.40
C ASP A 254 13.01 25.61 20.14
N GLU A 255 13.65 26.76 20.40
CA GLU A 255 14.47 27.02 21.60
C GLU A 255 14.36 28.48 22.05
#